data_AF-A0A0B7H417-F1
#
_entry.id   AF-A0A0B7H417-F1
#
_cell.length_a   1.000
_cell.length_b   1.000
_cell.length_c   1.000
_cell.angle_alpha   90.00
_cell.angle_beta   90.00
_cell.angle_gamma   90.00
#
_symmetry.space_group_name_H-M   'P 1'
#
loop_
_entity.id
_entity.type
_entity.pdbx_description
1 polymer ?
#
loop_
_entity_poly.entity_id
_entity_poly.type
_entity_poly.pdbx_seq_one_letter_code
_entity_poly.pdbx_strand_id
1 'polypeptide(L)'
;MVWKQYSEAVIEDCLRKTPILVEDTSKEIITHISQEAHMLIEGDNYHALCVLNQTHRQKIDLIYIDPPYNTGKKSQLTYTDKYMNNNDVYKHSRWLSFMDKRLRLAKNLLSEKGVIFISIDDNEVAPLKLLCNSIFGEENFIAQFVRKNKTGAGHDSKWIAIEYDYMFCYARNKHKVVFEKQTIAVENDTKYKFKDNHFLYRGKYYLRDLAYKGTYNASADFPIRAPDDSMILQEESWVNLPLGDGVKTR
;
A
#
# COMPACT_ATOMS: atom_id res chain seq x y z
N MET A 1 -8.88 12.49 22.24
CA MET A 1 -8.16 11.22 22.49
C MET A 1 -7.01 11.49 23.44
N VAL A 2 -6.78 10.63 24.43
CA VAL A 2 -5.66 10.76 25.39
C VAL A 2 -4.85 9.47 25.31
N TRP A 3 -3.53 9.57 25.26
CA TRP A 3 -2.61 8.44 25.33
C TRP A 3 -1.39 8.81 26.17
N LYS A 4 -0.72 7.79 26.70
CA LYS A 4 0.51 7.99 27.47
C LYS A 4 1.68 8.31 26.53
N GLN A 5 2.44 9.34 26.86
CA GLN A 5 3.69 9.66 26.16
C GLN A 5 4.83 8.83 26.76
N TYR A 6 5.71 8.33 25.89
CA TYR A 6 6.89 7.55 26.24
C TYR A 6 8.12 8.21 25.65
N SER A 7 9.24 8.28 26.37
CA SER A 7 10.52 8.67 25.75
C SER A 7 11.13 7.47 25.01
N GLU A 8 11.88 7.78 23.94
CA GLU A 8 12.72 6.83 23.20
C GLU A 8 14.15 7.37 23.28
N ALA A 9 15.15 6.49 23.40
CA ALA A 9 16.56 6.88 23.52
C ALA A 9 16.99 7.77 22.34
N VAL A 10 16.50 7.45 21.13
CA VAL A 10 16.73 8.21 19.90
C VAL A 10 16.35 9.69 20.01
N ILE A 11 15.30 10.01 20.78
CA ILE A 11 14.80 11.37 20.99
C ILE A 11 15.67 12.10 22.01
N GLU A 12 16.01 11.42 23.11
CA GLU A 12 16.89 11.95 24.14
C GLU A 12 18.28 12.26 23.54
N ASP A 13 18.76 11.43 22.64
CA ASP A 13 20.00 11.64 21.89
C ASP A 13 19.91 12.88 20.99
N CYS A 14 18.80 13.07 20.28
CA CYS A 14 18.56 14.27 19.48
C CYS A 14 18.53 15.58 20.31
N LEU A 15 18.15 15.50 21.58
CA LEU A 15 18.20 16.66 22.49
C LEU A 15 19.63 17.00 22.93
N ARG A 16 20.52 15.99 22.97
CA ARG A 16 21.92 16.13 23.40
C ARG A 16 22.87 16.43 22.25
N LYS A 17 22.60 15.87 21.07
CA LYS A 17 23.47 15.90 19.89
C LYS A 17 22.64 16.05 18.63
N THR A 18 23.09 16.88 17.71
CA THR A 18 22.45 17.01 16.40
C THR A 18 22.91 15.85 15.52
N PRO A 19 22.00 15.03 14.97
CA PRO A 19 22.36 14.00 14.00
C PRO A 19 22.98 14.65 12.76
N ILE A 20 24.01 14.01 12.21
CA ILE A 20 24.69 14.43 10.99
C ILE A 20 24.57 13.33 9.94
N LEU A 21 24.33 13.72 8.69
CA LEU A 21 24.40 12.78 7.56
C LEU A 21 25.85 12.63 7.16
N VAL A 22 26.29 11.38 7.05
CA VAL A 22 27.61 11.01 6.54
C VAL A 22 27.37 10.30 5.22
N GLU A 23 27.97 10.80 4.16
CA GLU A 23 27.90 10.16 2.84
C GLU A 23 28.74 8.88 2.84
N ASP A 24 28.14 7.78 2.39
CA ASP A 24 28.81 6.50 2.18
C ASP A 24 28.93 6.25 0.68
N THR A 25 30.04 6.69 0.11
CA THR A 25 30.33 6.56 -1.33
C THR A 25 30.43 5.10 -1.78
N SER A 26 30.59 4.14 -0.86
CA SER A 26 30.63 2.70 -1.22
C SER A 26 29.27 2.14 -1.63
N LYS A 27 28.17 2.83 -1.26
CA LYS A 27 26.79 2.45 -1.58
C LYS A 27 26.18 3.28 -2.71
N GLU A 28 26.98 4.09 -3.39
CA GLU A 28 26.52 4.91 -4.51
C GLU A 28 26.13 4.02 -5.70
N ILE A 29 24.94 4.24 -6.25
CA ILE A 29 24.44 3.52 -7.42
C ILE A 29 24.28 4.51 -8.56
N ILE A 30 25.22 4.46 -9.51
CA ILE A 30 25.23 5.31 -10.71
C ILE A 30 24.63 4.52 -11.87
N THR A 31 23.42 4.88 -12.30
CA THR A 31 22.75 4.28 -13.46
C THR A 31 22.82 5.18 -14.69
N HIS A 32 22.67 6.49 -14.50
CA HIS A 32 22.78 7.51 -15.53
C HIS A 32 23.40 8.78 -14.93
N ILE A 33 24.16 9.54 -15.74
CA ILE A 33 24.64 10.88 -15.38
C ILE A 33 23.46 11.85 -15.54
N SER A 34 22.49 11.72 -14.64
CA SER A 34 21.34 12.60 -14.47
C SER A 34 21.71 13.71 -13.48
N GLN A 35 21.18 14.92 -13.67
CA GLN A 35 21.35 16.02 -12.71
C GLN A 35 20.56 15.80 -11.41
N GLU A 36 19.58 14.88 -11.41
CA GLU A 36 18.76 14.58 -10.24
C GLU A 36 19.31 13.37 -9.49
N ALA A 37 19.75 13.59 -8.25
CA ALA A 37 20.19 12.55 -7.34
C ALA A 37 19.06 12.16 -6.39
N HIS A 38 18.89 10.85 -6.17
CA HIS A 38 18.04 10.31 -5.13
C HIS A 38 18.86 10.01 -3.88
N MET A 39 18.29 10.24 -2.71
CA MET A 39 18.97 10.04 -1.43
C MET A 39 18.34 8.87 -0.66
N LEU A 40 19.19 7.95 -0.21
CA LEU A 40 18.83 6.91 0.75
C LEU A 40 19.51 7.23 2.08
N ILE A 41 18.74 7.29 3.16
CA ILE A 41 19.26 7.53 4.51
C ILE A 41 19.08 6.25 5.32
N GLU A 42 20.19 5.71 5.82
CA GLU A 42 20.20 4.55 6.72
C GLU A 42 20.28 5.04 8.18
N GLY A 43 19.29 4.66 9.01
CA GLY A 43 19.22 5.04 10.41
C GLY A 43 17.79 5.02 10.96
N ASP A 44 17.61 5.44 12.21
CA ASP A 44 16.26 5.65 12.74
C ASP A 44 15.58 6.81 12.00
N ASN A 45 14.34 6.58 11.58
CA ASN A 45 13.57 7.58 10.85
C ASN A 45 13.35 8.88 11.66
N TYR A 46 13.35 8.83 13.00
CA TYR A 46 13.28 10.03 13.83
C TYR A 46 14.52 10.92 13.63
N HIS A 47 15.73 10.34 13.65
CA HIS A 47 16.98 11.06 13.36
C HIS A 47 16.98 11.63 11.94
N ALA A 48 16.62 10.81 10.95
CA ALA A 48 16.54 11.25 9.55
C ALA A 48 15.56 12.42 9.39
N LEU A 49 14.36 12.33 9.96
CA LEU A 49 13.36 13.39 9.93
C LEU A 49 13.84 14.66 10.65
N CYS A 50 14.58 14.55 11.76
CA CYS A 50 15.20 15.69 12.44
C CYS A 50 16.18 16.44 11.53
N VAL A 51 17.08 15.73 10.83
CA VAL A 51 18.03 16.38 9.90
C VAL A 51 17.29 16.99 8.70
N LEU A 52 16.34 16.26 8.11
CA LEU A 52 15.55 16.76 6.99
C LEU A 52 14.75 18.01 7.36
N ASN A 53 14.33 18.15 8.62
CA ASN A 53 13.63 19.35 9.09
C ASN A 53 14.52 20.61 9.07
N GLN A 54 15.84 20.46 9.06
CA GLN A 54 16.78 21.59 8.95
C GLN A 54 16.96 22.05 7.50
N THR A 55 16.85 21.14 6.53
CA THR A 55 17.22 21.38 5.11
C THR A 55 16.03 21.41 4.15
N HIS A 56 14.98 20.64 4.44
CA HIS A 56 13.85 20.33 3.54
C HIS A 56 12.47 20.76 4.10
N ARG A 57 12.46 21.64 5.11
CA ARG A 57 11.20 22.14 5.68
C ARG A 57 10.32 22.78 4.60
N GLN A 58 9.06 22.36 4.52
CA GLN A 58 8.06 22.79 3.53
C GLN A 58 8.43 22.54 2.05
N LYS A 59 9.34 21.61 1.77
CA LYS A 59 9.77 21.30 0.40
C LYS A 59 9.23 19.98 -0.15
N ILE A 60 8.59 19.16 0.68
CA ILE A 60 8.17 17.81 0.28
C ILE A 60 6.71 17.83 -0.19
N ASP A 61 6.47 17.48 -1.44
CA ASP A 61 5.12 17.48 -2.01
C ASP A 61 4.33 16.21 -1.66
N LEU A 62 5.01 15.08 -1.46
CA LEU A 62 4.36 13.80 -1.17
C LEU A 62 5.17 13.02 -0.13
N ILE A 63 4.49 12.53 0.90
CA ILE A 63 5.04 11.55 1.85
C ILE A 63 4.17 10.30 1.76
N TYR A 64 4.78 9.13 1.63
CA TYR A 64 4.12 7.85 1.81
C TYR A 64 4.84 7.08 2.91
N ILE A 65 4.06 6.51 3.85
CA ILE A 65 4.59 5.65 4.89
C ILE A 65 3.73 4.39 5.06
N ASP A 66 4.38 3.28 5.36
CA ASP A 66 3.77 1.99 5.71
C ASP A 66 4.26 1.58 7.12
N PRO A 67 3.73 2.23 8.18
CA PRO A 67 4.18 1.98 9.54
C PRO A 67 3.84 0.56 10.01
N PRO A 68 4.46 0.05 11.08
CA PRO A 68 4.06 -1.23 11.65
C PRO A 68 2.59 -1.19 12.10
N TYR A 69 1.78 -2.17 11.69
CA TYR A 69 0.33 -2.19 11.98
C TYR A 69 -0.04 -2.64 13.40
N ASN A 70 0.96 -2.90 14.26
CA ASN A 70 0.75 -3.36 15.62
C ASN A 70 -0.11 -4.63 15.75
N THR A 71 0.06 -5.59 14.81
CA THR A 71 -0.78 -6.80 14.74
C THR A 71 -0.46 -7.83 15.84
N GLY A 72 0.43 -7.53 16.77
CA GLY A 72 0.93 -8.47 17.79
C GLY A 72 1.93 -9.52 17.28
N LYS A 73 2.49 -9.35 16.08
CA LYS A 73 3.61 -10.17 15.60
C LYS A 73 4.90 -9.70 16.29
N LYS A 74 5.73 -10.63 16.76
CA LYS A 74 6.98 -10.32 17.49
C LYS A 74 7.88 -9.30 16.78
N SER A 75 7.96 -9.35 15.45
CA SER A 75 8.76 -8.41 14.64
C SER A 75 8.22 -6.98 14.59
N GLN A 76 6.98 -6.75 15.03
CA GLN A 76 6.32 -5.43 15.00
C GLN A 76 6.17 -4.79 16.38
N LEU A 77 6.71 -5.42 17.43
CA LEU A 77 6.53 -5.05 18.84
C LEU A 77 7.72 -4.28 19.42
N THR A 78 8.62 -3.78 18.58
CA THR A 78 9.85 -3.06 18.97
C THR A 78 9.86 -1.66 18.39
N TYR A 79 9.19 -0.72 19.05
CA TYR A 79 9.21 0.70 18.69
C TYR A 79 9.26 1.65 19.91
N THR A 80 9.52 1.11 21.10
CA THR A 80 9.75 1.88 22.35
C THR A 80 11.00 1.43 23.11
N ASP A 81 12.05 1.00 22.39
CA ASP A 81 13.31 0.43 22.95
C ASP A 81 13.13 -0.75 23.92
N LYS A 82 11.90 -1.22 24.08
CA LYS A 82 11.47 -2.30 24.97
C LYS A 82 10.61 -3.26 24.19
N TYR A 83 10.85 -4.55 24.39
CA TYR A 83 10.00 -5.60 23.85
C TYR A 83 8.60 -5.49 24.43
N MET A 84 7.60 -5.35 23.57
CA MET A 84 6.21 -5.43 23.97
C MET A 84 5.70 -6.88 23.87
N ASN A 85 4.86 -7.26 24.83
CA ASN A 85 4.09 -8.49 24.79
C ASN A 85 2.69 -8.19 24.25
N ASN A 86 2.02 -9.18 23.65
CA ASN A 86 0.64 -9.06 23.17
C ASN A 86 -0.36 -8.71 24.27
N ASN A 87 -0.04 -9.04 25.52
CA ASN A 87 -0.85 -8.71 26.70
C ASN A 87 -0.56 -7.31 27.28
N ASP A 88 0.25 -6.48 26.59
CA ASP A 88 0.53 -5.14 27.05
C ASP A 88 -0.70 -4.23 26.88
N VAL A 89 -1.32 -3.87 28.01
CA VAL A 89 -2.50 -3.00 28.08
C VAL A 89 -2.27 -1.64 27.41
N TYR A 90 -1.02 -1.17 27.34
CA TYR A 90 -0.69 0.14 26.76
C TYR A 90 -0.07 0.04 25.36
N LYS A 91 -0.25 -1.08 24.63
CA LYS A 91 0.29 -1.26 23.27
C LYS A 91 -0.10 -0.13 22.31
N HIS A 92 -1.37 0.29 22.32
CA HIS A 92 -1.89 1.37 21.47
C HIS A 92 -1.31 2.72 21.87
N SER A 93 -1.21 3.00 23.18
CA SER A 93 -0.62 4.25 23.66
C SER A 93 0.86 4.38 23.27
N ARG A 94 1.62 3.28 23.34
CA ARG A 94 3.01 3.26 22.88
C ARG A 94 3.11 3.48 21.38
N TRP A 95 2.25 2.83 20.59
CA TRP A 95 2.22 2.99 19.14
C TRP A 95 1.91 4.43 18.75
N LEU A 96 0.90 5.02 19.39
CA LEU A 96 0.52 6.42 19.19
C LEU A 96 1.66 7.36 19.60
N SER A 97 2.36 7.10 20.70
CA SER A 97 3.50 7.94 21.11
C SER A 97 4.65 7.87 20.10
N PHE A 98 4.95 6.68 19.56
CA PHE A 98 5.94 6.49 18.50
C PHE A 98 5.56 7.24 17.21
N MET A 99 4.30 7.10 16.78
CA MET A 99 3.79 7.71 15.55
C MET A 99 3.64 9.24 15.66
N ASP A 100 3.14 9.75 16.78
CA ASP A 100 2.88 11.19 17.01
C ASP A 100 4.13 12.02 16.71
N LYS A 101 5.26 11.61 17.27
CA LYS A 101 6.55 12.31 17.13
C LYS A 101 7.01 12.39 15.69
N ARG A 102 6.91 11.28 14.95
CA ARG A 102 7.34 11.16 13.55
C ARG A 102 6.39 11.90 12.62
N LEU A 103 5.08 11.79 12.83
CA LEU A 103 4.07 12.50 12.04
C LEU A 103 4.17 14.03 12.21
N ARG A 104 4.50 14.53 13.42
CA ARG A 104 4.77 15.95 13.64
C ARG A 104 5.96 16.44 12.83
N LEU A 105 7.06 15.69 12.83
CA LEU A 105 8.23 16.01 12.02
C LEU A 105 7.92 15.93 10.51
N ALA A 106 7.16 14.93 10.08
CA ALA A 106 6.73 14.78 8.69
C ALA A 106 5.85 15.95 8.22
N LYS A 107 4.90 16.40 9.06
CA LYS A 107 4.05 17.56 8.75
C LYS A 107 4.87 18.82 8.42
N ASN A 108 5.96 19.05 9.16
CA ASN A 108 6.81 20.22 8.95
C ASN A 108 7.52 20.20 7.59
N LEU A 109 7.81 19.00 7.05
CA LEU A 109 8.47 18.81 5.76
C LEU A 109 7.52 19.06 4.58
N LEU A 110 6.22 18.77 4.75
CA LEU A 110 5.24 18.93 3.68
C LEU A 110 5.19 20.37 3.17
N SER A 111 5.20 20.57 1.86
CA SER A 111 4.91 21.86 1.23
C SER A 111 3.44 22.24 1.45
N GLU A 112 3.08 23.50 1.21
CA GLU A 112 1.70 23.98 1.38
C GLU A 112 0.66 23.22 0.54
N LYS A 113 1.06 22.67 -0.61
CA LYS A 113 0.23 21.82 -1.48
C LYS A 113 0.44 20.32 -1.20
N GLY A 114 1.32 19.99 -0.26
CA GLY A 114 1.80 18.63 -0.03
C GLY A 114 0.78 17.75 0.69
N VAL A 115 0.88 16.45 0.43
CA VAL A 115 -0.01 15.43 0.99
C VAL A 115 0.79 14.28 1.60
N ILE A 116 0.22 13.65 2.62
CA ILE A 116 0.75 12.43 3.23
C ILE A 116 -0.24 11.28 3.07
N PHE A 117 0.29 10.13 2.67
CA PHE A 117 -0.40 8.85 2.59
C PHE A 117 0.15 7.90 3.66
N ILE A 118 -0.75 7.26 4.41
CA ILE A 118 -0.39 6.37 5.52
C ILE A 118 -1.19 5.08 5.39
N SER A 119 -0.52 3.99 5.08
CA SER A 119 -1.12 2.65 5.05
C SER A 119 -1.34 2.12 6.48
N ILE A 120 -2.45 1.41 6.71
CA ILE A 120 -2.81 0.88 8.03
C ILE A 120 -3.80 -0.28 7.90
N ASP A 121 -3.87 -1.16 8.90
CA ASP A 121 -4.93 -2.18 9.02
C ASP A 121 -5.94 -1.85 10.14
N ASP A 122 -6.86 -2.76 10.39
CA ASP A 122 -7.92 -2.61 11.39
C ASP A 122 -7.42 -2.39 12.83
N ASN A 123 -6.19 -2.78 13.18
CA ASN A 123 -5.70 -2.70 14.57
C ASN A 123 -5.52 -1.25 15.05
N GLU A 124 -5.07 -0.36 14.16
CA GLU A 124 -4.70 1.02 14.50
C GLU A 124 -5.38 2.07 13.60
N VAL A 125 -6.30 1.66 12.70
CA VAL A 125 -7.01 2.59 11.79
C VAL A 125 -7.73 3.72 12.54
N ALA A 126 -8.47 3.41 13.60
CA ALA A 126 -9.22 4.42 14.36
C ALA A 126 -8.30 5.31 15.24
N PRO A 127 -7.37 4.75 16.04
CA PRO A 127 -6.37 5.55 16.75
C PRO A 127 -5.56 6.47 15.84
N LEU A 128 -5.09 5.96 14.69
CA LEU A 128 -4.32 6.73 13.72
C LEU A 128 -5.15 7.87 13.12
N LYS A 129 -6.43 7.66 12.79
CA LYS A 129 -7.33 8.71 12.29
C LYS A 129 -7.42 9.87 13.28
N LEU A 130 -7.64 9.57 14.57
CA LEU A 130 -7.75 10.58 15.62
C LEU A 130 -6.41 11.30 15.84
N LEU A 131 -5.30 10.57 15.79
CA LEU A 131 -3.97 11.16 15.87
C LEU A 131 -3.74 12.13 14.70
N CYS A 132 -4.01 11.70 13.47
CA CYS A 132 -3.86 12.53 12.28
C CYS A 132 -4.78 13.76 12.31
N ASN A 133 -6.03 13.63 12.76
CA ASN A 133 -6.91 14.78 12.98
C ASN A 133 -6.27 15.80 13.94
N SER A 134 -5.62 15.35 15.01
CA SER A 134 -4.97 16.26 15.97
C SER A 134 -3.68 16.90 15.44
N ILE A 135 -2.95 16.22 14.55
CA ILE A 135 -1.69 16.72 13.99
C ILE A 135 -1.94 17.59 12.75
N PHE A 136 -2.73 17.12 11.79
CA PHE A 136 -2.95 17.75 10.49
C PHE A 136 -4.18 18.66 10.47
N GLY A 137 -5.10 18.52 11.42
CA GLY A 137 -6.42 19.14 11.38
C GLY A 137 -7.41 18.22 10.67
N GLU A 138 -8.63 18.11 11.21
CA GLU A 138 -9.69 17.30 10.62
C GLU A 138 -10.15 17.85 9.28
N GLU A 139 -10.14 19.18 9.14
CA GLU A 139 -10.45 19.90 7.90
C GLU A 139 -9.50 19.55 6.75
N ASN A 140 -8.27 19.12 7.07
CA ASN A 140 -7.26 18.74 6.10
C ASN A 140 -7.31 17.26 5.71
N PHE A 141 -8.27 16.49 6.23
CA PHE A 141 -8.53 15.14 5.78
C PHE A 141 -9.05 15.13 4.33
N ILE A 142 -8.41 14.32 3.47
CA ILE A 142 -8.81 14.18 2.06
C ILE A 142 -9.69 12.93 1.89
N ALA A 143 -9.15 11.75 2.19
CA ALA A 143 -9.84 10.49 1.94
C ALA A 143 -9.27 9.34 2.79
N GLN A 144 -10.09 8.29 2.96
CA GLN A 144 -9.68 6.97 3.40
C GLN A 144 -9.90 6.01 2.23
N PHE A 145 -8.82 5.44 1.72
CA PHE A 145 -8.86 4.43 0.68
C PHE A 145 -9.00 3.05 1.33
N VAL A 146 -9.74 2.17 0.66
CA VAL A 146 -9.82 0.74 0.99
C VAL A 146 -9.03 0.01 -0.09
N ARG A 147 -7.98 -0.70 0.29
CA ARG A 147 -7.15 -1.48 -0.63
C ARG A 147 -7.37 -2.96 -0.37
N LYS A 148 -7.73 -3.69 -1.42
CA LYS A 148 -7.82 -5.15 -1.38
C LYS A 148 -6.41 -5.73 -1.41
N ASN A 149 -6.01 -6.47 -0.39
CA ASN A 149 -4.64 -6.99 -0.22
C ASN A 149 -4.54 -8.51 -0.40
N LYS A 150 -5.66 -9.22 -0.48
CA LYS A 150 -5.71 -10.68 -0.72
C LYS A 150 -6.60 -11.01 -1.91
N THR A 151 -6.23 -12.07 -2.62
CA THR A 151 -7.02 -12.62 -3.73
C THR A 151 -7.60 -13.96 -3.32
N GLY A 152 -8.93 -14.11 -3.31
CA GLY A 152 -9.64 -15.34 -2.97
C GLY A 152 -10.41 -15.25 -1.65
N ALA A 153 -11.58 -15.90 -1.60
CA ALA A 153 -12.42 -15.97 -0.40
C ALA A 153 -11.66 -16.74 0.69
N GLY A 154 -11.50 -16.15 1.87
CA GLY A 154 -10.87 -16.81 3.02
C GLY A 154 -11.70 -18.01 3.50
N HIS A 155 -11.59 -19.15 2.82
CA HIS A 155 -12.34 -20.37 3.12
C HIS A 155 -12.11 -20.87 4.54
N ASP A 156 -10.94 -20.57 5.13
CA ASP A 156 -10.57 -20.93 6.50
C ASP A 156 -10.82 -19.83 7.52
N SER A 157 -11.51 -18.74 7.14
CA SER A 157 -11.85 -17.69 8.10
C SER A 157 -12.96 -18.16 9.03
N LYS A 158 -12.71 -18.12 10.35
CA LYS A 158 -13.68 -18.53 11.37
C LYS A 158 -14.96 -17.68 11.37
N TRP A 159 -14.84 -16.42 10.95
CA TRP A 159 -15.93 -15.44 10.95
C TRP A 159 -16.09 -14.85 9.54
N ILE A 160 -15.55 -13.64 9.33
CA ILE A 160 -15.55 -12.94 8.05
C ILE A 160 -14.12 -12.87 7.54
N ALA A 161 -13.92 -13.17 6.25
CA ALA A 161 -12.64 -13.03 5.59
C ALA A 161 -12.28 -11.54 5.45
N ILE A 162 -11.30 -11.10 6.23
CA ILE A 162 -10.73 -9.75 6.10
C ILE A 162 -9.68 -9.77 4.98
N GLU A 163 -10.04 -9.14 3.87
CA GLU A 163 -9.26 -9.06 2.61
C GLU A 163 -8.77 -7.63 2.29
N TYR A 164 -8.99 -6.70 3.21
CA TYR A 164 -8.74 -5.28 2.98
C TYR A 164 -7.78 -4.73 4.03
N ASP A 165 -7.03 -3.72 3.62
CA ASP A 165 -6.40 -2.74 4.48
C ASP A 165 -6.81 -1.34 4.01
N TYR A 166 -6.30 -0.32 4.70
CA TYR A 166 -6.70 1.05 4.50
C TYR A 166 -5.50 1.93 4.25
N MET A 167 -5.76 3.09 3.65
CA MET A 167 -4.77 4.14 3.52
C MET A 167 -5.42 5.49 3.76
N PHE A 168 -4.89 6.28 4.67
CA PHE A 168 -5.32 7.65 4.88
C PHE A 168 -4.57 8.61 3.99
N CYS A 169 -5.27 9.65 3.51
CA CYS A 169 -4.68 10.80 2.86
C CYS A 169 -5.04 12.08 3.61
N TYR A 170 -4.02 12.83 4.01
CA TYR A 170 -4.13 14.15 4.61
C TYR A 170 -3.34 15.17 3.81
N ALA A 171 -3.88 16.37 3.69
CA ALA A 171 -3.15 17.52 3.19
C ALA A 171 -2.39 18.22 4.33
N ARG A 172 -1.37 19.00 3.96
CA ARG A 172 -0.94 20.11 4.82
C ARG A 172 -1.98 21.23 4.84
N ASN A 173 -2.47 21.60 3.67
CA ASN A 173 -3.55 22.57 3.47
C ASN A 173 -4.44 22.10 2.33
N LYS A 174 -5.62 21.55 2.65
CA LYS A 174 -6.52 20.92 1.68
C LYS A 174 -6.96 21.87 0.56
N HIS A 175 -7.06 23.17 0.83
CA HIS A 175 -7.48 24.16 -0.16
C HIS A 175 -6.44 24.43 -1.26
N LYS A 176 -5.18 24.04 -1.04
CA LYS A 176 -4.07 24.23 -1.99
C LYS A 176 -3.68 22.95 -2.73
N VAL A 177 -4.27 21.82 -2.38
CA VAL A 177 -3.95 20.54 -3.01
C VAL A 177 -4.61 20.46 -4.39
N VAL A 178 -3.82 20.05 -5.38
CA VAL A 178 -4.30 19.75 -6.73
C VAL A 178 -3.88 18.32 -7.07
N PHE A 179 -4.85 17.44 -7.26
CA PHE A 179 -4.62 16.11 -7.82
C PHE A 179 -4.83 16.17 -9.33
N GLU A 180 -3.74 16.27 -10.07
CA GLU A 180 -3.78 16.17 -11.52
C GLU A 180 -4.14 14.73 -11.92
N LYS A 181 -5.18 14.56 -12.74
CA LYS A 181 -5.52 13.26 -13.30
C LYS A 181 -4.59 13.02 -14.49
N GLN A 182 -3.63 12.12 -14.35
CA GLN A 182 -3.04 11.53 -15.54
C GLN A 182 -4.13 10.77 -16.29
N THR A 183 -4.28 11.08 -17.57
CA THR A 183 -5.10 10.27 -18.48
C THR A 183 -4.35 8.95 -18.70
N ILE A 184 -4.52 8.01 -17.78
CA ILE A 184 -4.02 6.66 -17.98
C ILE A 184 -4.87 6.08 -19.11
N ALA A 185 -4.27 5.90 -20.29
CA ALA A 185 -4.85 5.07 -21.32
C ALA A 185 -4.89 3.63 -20.76
N VAL A 186 -6.03 3.26 -20.17
CA VAL A 186 -6.34 1.91 -19.64
C VAL A 186 -6.20 0.83 -20.74
N GLU A 187 -6.01 1.25 -21.99
CA GLU A 187 -5.82 0.40 -23.18
C GLU A 187 -4.48 -0.34 -23.26
N ASN A 188 -3.53 -0.10 -22.36
CA ASN A 188 -2.16 -0.65 -22.42
C ASN A 188 -1.88 -1.82 -21.45
N ASP A 189 -2.91 -2.47 -20.90
CA ASP A 189 -2.69 -3.81 -20.31
C ASP A 189 -2.28 -4.78 -21.42
N THR A 190 -1.01 -5.22 -21.39
CA THR A 190 -0.37 -6.09 -22.40
C THR A 190 -1.09 -7.44 -22.55
N LYS A 191 -1.96 -7.79 -21.61
CA LYS A 191 -2.80 -8.98 -21.65
C LYS A 191 -3.91 -8.88 -22.71
N TYR A 192 -4.50 -7.71 -22.91
CA TYR A 192 -5.67 -7.49 -23.79
C TYR A 192 -5.21 -7.14 -25.22
N LYS A 193 -4.90 -8.17 -26.01
CA LYS A 193 -4.26 -8.04 -27.33
C LYS A 193 -5.23 -7.97 -28.51
N PHE A 194 -6.45 -8.48 -28.37
CA PHE A 194 -7.36 -8.68 -29.49
C PHE A 194 -8.48 -7.63 -29.56
N LYS A 195 -8.98 -7.38 -30.77
CA LYS A 195 -10.09 -6.46 -31.06
C LYS A 195 -11.09 -7.15 -31.97
N ASP A 196 -12.37 -6.87 -31.78
CA ASP A 196 -13.45 -7.37 -32.64
C ASP A 196 -14.36 -6.22 -33.10
N ASN A 197 -15.44 -6.54 -33.81
CA ASN A 197 -16.42 -5.55 -34.30
C ASN A 197 -17.10 -4.75 -33.17
N HIS A 198 -16.96 -5.19 -31.92
CA HIS A 198 -17.51 -4.55 -30.73
C HIS A 198 -16.47 -3.73 -29.95
N PHE A 199 -15.27 -3.58 -30.48
CA PHE A 199 -14.15 -2.88 -29.84
C PHE A 199 -14.52 -1.48 -29.36
N LEU A 200 -15.28 -0.72 -30.14
CA LEU A 200 -15.65 0.67 -29.82
C LEU A 200 -16.44 0.83 -28.51
N TYR A 201 -17.11 -0.23 -28.05
CA TYR A 201 -17.94 -0.17 -26.85
C TYR A 201 -17.58 -1.22 -25.78
N ARG A 202 -16.83 -2.29 -26.13
CA ARG A 202 -16.33 -3.30 -25.16
C ARG A 202 -14.84 -3.21 -24.86
N GLY A 203 -14.06 -2.49 -25.66
CA GLY A 203 -12.60 -2.43 -25.55
C GLY A 203 -11.89 -3.68 -26.09
N LYS A 204 -10.58 -3.78 -25.85
CA LYS A 204 -9.76 -4.94 -26.22
C LYS A 204 -10.15 -6.16 -25.37
N TYR A 205 -9.99 -7.37 -25.90
CA TYR A 205 -10.18 -8.62 -25.16
C TYR A 205 -8.92 -9.50 -25.22
N TYR A 206 -8.91 -10.57 -24.43
CA TYR A 206 -7.89 -11.60 -24.49
C TYR A 206 -8.58 -12.97 -24.44
N LEU A 207 -7.92 -13.99 -24.97
CA LEU A 207 -8.47 -15.33 -24.99
C LEU A 207 -8.23 -16.02 -23.64
N ARG A 208 -9.25 -16.72 -23.14
CA ARG A 208 -9.20 -17.59 -21.97
C ARG A 208 -9.49 -19.03 -22.36
N ASP A 209 -8.95 -19.96 -21.59
CA ASP A 209 -9.23 -21.38 -21.78
C ASP A 209 -10.71 -21.65 -21.47
N LEU A 210 -11.37 -22.43 -22.32
CA LEU A 210 -12.79 -22.77 -22.18
C LEU A 210 -13.05 -23.67 -20.96
N ALA A 211 -12.08 -24.50 -20.60
CA ALA A 211 -12.10 -25.35 -19.42
C ALA A 211 -10.99 -24.88 -18.44
N TYR A 212 -11.35 -24.70 -17.17
CA TYR A 212 -10.41 -24.36 -16.11
C TYR A 212 -10.32 -25.52 -15.11
N LYS A 213 -9.11 -25.88 -14.67
CA LYS A 213 -8.90 -26.92 -13.64
C LYS A 213 -9.28 -26.41 -12.25
N GLY A 214 -10.57 -26.18 -12.05
CA GLY A 214 -11.20 -25.92 -10.75
C GLY A 214 -11.74 -27.20 -10.12
N THR A 215 -12.61 -27.07 -9.12
CA THR A 215 -13.33 -28.22 -8.56
C THR A 215 -14.23 -28.84 -9.61
N TYR A 216 -14.03 -30.13 -9.90
CA TYR A 216 -14.81 -30.87 -10.90
C TYR A 216 -16.29 -30.93 -10.50
N ASN A 217 -17.17 -30.73 -11.48
CA ASN A 217 -18.61 -30.89 -11.33
C ASN A 217 -19.16 -31.54 -12.59
N ALA A 218 -19.72 -32.74 -12.46
CA ALA A 218 -20.30 -33.50 -13.58
C ALA A 218 -21.44 -32.76 -14.30
N SER A 219 -22.14 -31.83 -13.63
CA SER A 219 -23.17 -31.02 -14.29
C SER A 219 -22.61 -29.93 -15.21
N ALA A 220 -21.29 -29.69 -15.18
CA ALA A 220 -20.59 -28.77 -16.08
C ALA A 220 -20.11 -29.44 -17.39
N ASP A 221 -20.24 -30.77 -17.51
CA ASP A 221 -19.83 -31.53 -18.68
C ASP A 221 -21.00 -31.65 -19.68
N PHE A 222 -21.15 -30.62 -20.51
CA PHE A 222 -22.19 -30.60 -21.55
C PHE A 222 -21.65 -30.05 -22.88
N PRO A 223 -22.21 -30.50 -24.03
CA PRO A 223 -21.84 -29.97 -25.33
C PRO A 223 -22.22 -28.49 -25.44
N ILE A 224 -21.28 -27.69 -25.95
CA ILE A 224 -21.53 -26.29 -26.29
C ILE A 224 -21.83 -26.22 -27.78
N ARG A 225 -23.03 -25.76 -28.15
CA ARG A 225 -23.39 -25.49 -29.54
C ARG A 225 -22.80 -24.15 -29.98
N ALA A 226 -21.92 -24.18 -30.98
CA ALA A 226 -21.33 -23.00 -31.57
C ALA A 226 -22.31 -22.31 -32.55
N PRO A 227 -22.06 -21.04 -32.94
CA PRO A 227 -22.93 -20.30 -33.86
C PRO A 227 -23.06 -20.91 -35.27
N ASP A 228 -22.14 -21.79 -35.66
CA ASP A 228 -22.17 -22.55 -36.92
C ASP A 228 -22.86 -23.92 -36.77
N ASP A 229 -23.57 -24.12 -35.66
CA ASP A 229 -24.26 -25.35 -35.26
C ASP A 229 -23.36 -26.55 -34.96
N SER A 230 -22.03 -26.39 -35.00
CA SER A 230 -21.10 -27.42 -34.53
C SER A 230 -21.18 -27.61 -33.01
N MET A 231 -20.89 -28.83 -32.54
CA MET A 231 -20.91 -29.18 -31.11
C MET A 231 -19.48 -29.29 -30.59
N ILE A 232 -19.15 -28.49 -29.58
CA ILE A 232 -17.87 -28.54 -28.87
C ILE A 232 -18.06 -29.38 -27.62
N LEU A 233 -17.40 -30.53 -27.55
CA LEU A 233 -17.37 -31.42 -26.38
C LEU A 233 -16.04 -31.27 -25.65
N GLN A 234 -16.07 -31.22 -24.31
CA GLN A 234 -14.87 -31.44 -23.51
C GLN A 234 -14.54 -32.94 -23.54
N GLU A 235 -13.62 -33.36 -24.39
CA GLU A 235 -13.04 -34.70 -24.34
C GLU A 235 -12.15 -34.90 -23.09
N GLU A 236 -12.09 -36.10 -22.53
CA GLU A 236 -11.19 -36.43 -21.40
C GLU A 236 -9.69 -36.18 -21.71
N SER A 237 -9.34 -36.01 -22.99
CA SER A 237 -8.01 -35.71 -23.50
C SER A 237 -7.53 -34.27 -23.19
N TRP A 238 -8.42 -33.32 -22.89
CA TRP A 238 -8.06 -31.93 -22.53
C TRP A 238 -7.39 -31.81 -21.16
N VAL A 239 -7.44 -32.87 -20.33
CA VAL A 239 -6.84 -32.90 -19.00
C VAL A 239 -5.30 -33.03 -19.07
N ASN A 240 -4.76 -33.54 -20.19
CA ASN A 240 -3.33 -33.86 -20.36
C ASN A 240 -2.60 -33.05 -21.44
N LEU A 241 -3.24 -32.06 -22.08
CA LEU A 241 -2.53 -31.15 -22.97
C LEU A 241 -1.62 -30.19 -22.16
N PRO A 242 -0.39 -29.92 -22.63
CA PRO A 242 0.46 -28.90 -22.02
C PRO A 242 -0.31 -27.57 -21.95
N LEU A 243 -0.05 -26.79 -20.90
CA LEU A 243 -0.62 -25.45 -20.69
C LEU A 243 -0.45 -24.60 -21.97
N GLY A 244 -1.50 -24.47 -22.78
CA GLY A 244 -1.46 -23.66 -24.00
C GLY A 244 -2.36 -24.13 -25.15
N ASP A 245 -2.64 -25.44 -25.25
CA ASP A 245 -3.24 -26.04 -26.45
C ASP A 245 -4.76 -26.33 -26.35
N GLY A 246 -5.42 -25.81 -25.31
CA GLY A 246 -6.87 -25.93 -25.09
C GLY A 246 -7.72 -25.12 -26.09
N VAL A 247 -9.00 -25.48 -26.27
CA VAL A 247 -9.98 -24.58 -26.92
C VAL A 247 -10.05 -23.28 -26.12
N LYS A 248 -9.86 -22.14 -26.79
CA LYS A 248 -9.90 -20.82 -26.16
C LYS A 248 -11.13 -20.05 -26.62
N THR A 249 -11.69 -19.28 -25.70
CA THR A 249 -12.83 -18.40 -25.95
C THR A 249 -12.53 -16.98 -25.51
N ARG A 250 -13.31 -16.04 -26.03
CA ARG A 250 -13.23 -14.61 -25.69
C ARG A 250 -13.82 -14.33 -24.33
#